data_AF-A0AAU8C5G6-F1
#
_entry.id   AF-A0AAU8C5G6-F1
#
_cell.length_a   1.000
_cell.length_b   1.000
_cell.length_c   1.000
_cell.angle_alpha   90.00
_cell.angle_beta   90.00
_cell.angle_gamma   90.00
#
_symmetry.space_group_name_H-M   'P 1'
#
loop_
_entity.id
_entity.type
_entity.pdbx_description
1 polymer ?
#
loop_
_entity_poly.entity_id
_entity_poly.type
_entity_poly.pdbx_seq_one_letter_code
_entity_poly.pdbx_strand_id
1 'polypeptide(L)'
;MISSNAKQDLEQSLLKLHTQIASTRAALSAIAAYDRSTSMLRRSAFILDRRLDFGDWYSRECLTEAETILEVAKRWVVDGSERCLIWQEGCPHEGWYETVLPYEIELLDNECRALGKFCSSLKASLDLKSAIEMISELRL
;
A
#
# COMPACT_ATOMS: atom_id res chain seq x y z
N MET A 1 -30.91 -13.42 -7.05
CA MET A 1 -31.17 -11.96 -6.78
C MET A 1 -30.01 -11.44 -5.96
N ILE A 2 -29.13 -10.57 -6.50
CA ILE A 2 -27.98 -10.06 -5.72
C ILE A 2 -28.55 -9.39 -4.47
N SER A 3 -28.24 -9.95 -3.30
CA SER A 3 -28.68 -9.41 -2.02
C SER A 3 -28.32 -7.92 -1.95
N SER A 4 -29.27 -7.08 -1.55
CA SER A 4 -29.08 -5.63 -1.34
C SER A 4 -27.80 -5.31 -0.56
N ASN A 5 -27.35 -6.24 0.28
CA ASN A 5 -26.14 -6.11 1.09
C ASN A 5 -24.86 -6.12 0.24
N ALA A 6 -24.74 -6.96 -0.79
CA ALA A 6 -23.48 -7.09 -1.55
C ALA A 6 -23.14 -5.83 -2.36
N LYS A 7 -24.18 -5.15 -2.88
CA LYS A 7 -24.00 -3.86 -3.57
C LYS A 7 -23.59 -2.77 -2.58
N GLN A 8 -24.20 -2.75 -1.39
CA GLN A 8 -23.88 -1.82 -0.33
C GLN A 8 -22.44 -2.02 0.20
N ASP A 9 -22.00 -3.28 0.33
CA ASP A 9 -20.63 -3.62 0.72
C ASP A 9 -19.60 -3.12 -0.31
N LEU A 10 -19.91 -3.25 -1.60
CA LEU A 10 -19.06 -2.71 -2.67
C LEU A 10 -19.01 -1.18 -2.66
N GLU A 11 -20.14 -0.51 -2.47
CA GLU A 11 -20.21 0.96 -2.37
C GLU A 11 -19.37 1.47 -1.18
N GLN A 12 -19.46 0.82 -0.02
CA GLN A 12 -18.65 1.16 1.16
C GLN A 12 -17.15 0.92 0.92
N SER A 13 -16.81 -0.17 0.25
CA SER A 13 -15.43 -0.48 -0.15
C SER A 13 -14.85 0.60 -1.07
N LEU A 14 -15.62 1.02 -2.08
CA LEU A 14 -15.23 2.09 -3.02
C LEU A 14 -15.09 3.44 -2.32
N LEU A 15 -16.00 3.79 -1.39
CA LEU A 15 -15.89 5.02 -0.60
C LEU A 15 -14.60 5.02 0.23
N LYS A 16 -14.31 3.90 0.90
CA LYS A 16 -13.07 3.73 1.68
C LYS A 16 -11.83 3.89 0.81
N LEU A 17 -11.83 3.35 -0.41
CA LEU A 17 -10.74 3.56 -1.37
C LEU A 17 -10.59 5.03 -1.76
N HIS A 18 -11.70 5.70 -2.04
CA HIS A 18 -11.70 7.11 -2.42
C HIS A 18 -11.04 7.99 -1.32
N THR A 19 -11.34 7.73 -0.05
CA THR A 19 -10.72 8.45 1.08
C THR A 19 -9.21 8.23 1.21
N GLN A 20 -8.66 7.18 0.62
CA GLN A 20 -7.23 6.85 0.68
C GLN A 20 -6.43 7.52 -0.45
N ILE A 21 -7.08 7.96 -1.54
CA ILE A 21 -6.42 8.48 -2.74
C ILE A 21 -5.39 9.56 -2.41
N ALA A 22 -5.77 10.57 -1.62
CA ALA A 22 -4.86 11.66 -1.27
C ALA A 22 -3.59 11.17 -0.55
N SER A 23 -3.74 10.29 0.44
CA SER A 23 -2.59 9.70 1.15
C SER A 23 -1.74 8.79 0.25
N THR A 24 -2.37 8.04 -0.67
CA THR A 24 -1.65 7.19 -1.62
C THR A 24 -0.81 8.03 -2.59
N ARG A 25 -1.35 9.14 -3.08
CA ARG A 25 -0.62 10.06 -3.95
C ARG A 25 0.58 10.69 -3.25
N ALA A 26 0.39 11.12 -1.99
CA ALA A 26 1.50 11.60 -1.16
C ALA A 26 2.59 10.54 -1.00
N ALA A 27 2.22 9.30 -0.68
CA ALA A 27 3.14 8.18 -0.56
C ALA A 27 3.89 7.89 -1.87
N LEU A 28 3.21 7.91 -3.01
CA LEU A 28 3.85 7.72 -4.33
C LEU A 28 4.88 8.81 -4.61
N SER A 29 4.55 10.06 -4.30
CA SER A 29 5.47 11.19 -4.45
C SER A 29 6.70 11.04 -3.56
N ALA A 30 6.51 10.66 -2.29
CA ALA A 30 7.59 10.46 -1.33
C ALA A 30 8.52 9.30 -1.74
N ILE A 31 7.94 8.16 -2.13
CA ILE A 31 8.70 7.01 -2.63
C ILE A 31 9.48 7.39 -3.88
N ALA A 32 8.87 8.08 -4.85
CA ALA A 32 9.54 8.52 -6.07
C ALA A 32 10.70 9.51 -5.81
N ALA A 33 10.55 10.36 -4.78
CA ALA A 33 11.57 11.32 -4.37
C ALA A 33 12.73 10.69 -3.59
N TYR A 34 12.59 9.45 -3.12
CA TYR A 34 13.65 8.76 -2.39
C TYR A 34 14.93 8.64 -3.22
N ASP A 35 16.09 8.82 -2.59
CA ASP A 35 17.38 8.92 -3.29
C ASP A 35 17.71 7.69 -4.14
N ARG A 36 17.30 6.50 -3.68
CA ARG A 36 17.50 5.23 -4.39
C ARG A 36 16.54 5.00 -5.55
N SER A 37 15.61 5.92 -5.81
CA SER A 37 14.61 5.78 -6.89
C SER A 37 15.22 5.86 -8.29
N THR A 38 14.92 4.84 -9.09
CA THR A 38 15.30 4.80 -10.50
C THR A 38 14.38 5.67 -11.35
N SER A 39 14.84 6.06 -12.54
CA SER A 39 14.00 6.80 -13.51
C SER A 39 12.74 6.03 -13.91
N MET A 40 12.83 4.70 -14.00
CA MET A 40 11.68 3.84 -14.29
C MET A 40 10.66 3.86 -13.15
N LEU A 41 11.10 3.72 -11.90
CA LEU A 41 10.20 3.76 -10.75
C LEU A 41 9.52 5.13 -10.61
N ARG A 42 10.27 6.23 -10.78
CA ARG A 42 9.72 7.60 -10.78
C ARG A 42 8.65 7.77 -11.85
N ARG A 43 8.88 7.21 -13.05
CA ARG A 43 7.90 7.25 -14.13
C ARG A 43 6.64 6.45 -13.79
N SER A 44 6.78 5.24 -13.26
CA SER A 44 5.63 4.42 -12.83
C SER A 44 4.83 5.11 -11.72
N ALA A 45 5.50 5.65 -10.71
CA ALA A 45 4.84 6.41 -9.64
C ALA A 45 4.09 7.64 -10.18
N PHE A 46 4.68 8.36 -11.14
CA PHE A 46 4.02 9.49 -11.80
C PHE A 46 2.79 9.08 -12.61
N ILE A 47 2.87 7.99 -13.38
CA ILE A 47 1.73 7.47 -14.15
C ILE A 47 0.61 7.06 -13.21
N LEU A 48 0.94 6.33 -12.14
CA LEU A 48 -0.02 5.88 -11.14
C LEU A 48 -0.67 7.07 -10.39
N ASP A 49 0.10 8.09 -10.01
CA ASP A 49 -0.43 9.33 -9.43
C ASP A 49 -1.47 9.99 -10.35
N ARG A 50 -1.19 10.06 -11.65
CA ARG A 50 -2.12 10.63 -12.64
C ARG A 50 -3.39 9.79 -12.77
N ARG A 51 -3.29 8.47 -12.76
CA ARG A 51 -4.46 7.58 -12.80
C ARG A 51 -5.34 7.79 -11.57
N LEU A 52 -4.74 7.94 -10.39
CA LEU A 52 -5.45 8.27 -9.15
C LEU A 52 -6.17 9.63 -9.24
N ASP A 53 -5.51 10.64 -9.81
CA ASP A 53 -6.06 11.99 -9.99
C ASP A 53 -7.26 12.02 -10.97
N PHE A 54 -7.17 11.28 -12.08
CA PHE A 54 -8.22 11.23 -13.11
C PHE A 54 -9.34 10.21 -12.83
N GLY A 55 -9.25 9.42 -11.77
CA GLY A 55 -10.27 8.44 -11.41
C GLY A 55 -10.12 7.07 -12.09
N ASP A 56 -9.06 6.84 -12.86
CA ASP A 56 -8.76 5.56 -13.55
C ASP A 56 -7.93 4.60 -12.69
N TRP A 57 -8.31 4.47 -11.41
CA TRP A 57 -7.57 3.69 -10.41
C TRP A 57 -8.20 2.33 -10.11
N TYR A 58 -9.45 2.10 -10.52
CA TYR A 58 -10.19 0.88 -10.18
C TYR A 58 -9.91 -0.26 -11.18
N SER A 59 -8.67 -0.73 -11.23
CA SER A 59 -8.26 -1.78 -12.17
C SER A 59 -7.20 -2.72 -11.59
N ARG A 60 -7.09 -3.94 -12.14
CA ARG A 60 -6.05 -4.91 -11.74
C ARG A 60 -4.66 -4.43 -12.13
N GLU A 61 -4.53 -3.73 -13.25
CA GLU A 61 -3.27 -3.13 -13.69
C GLU A 61 -2.80 -2.05 -12.71
N CYS A 62 -3.72 -1.22 -12.22
CA CYS A 62 -3.42 -0.21 -11.20
C CYS A 62 -2.94 -0.87 -9.89
N LEU A 63 -3.58 -1.97 -9.48
CA LEU A 63 -3.17 -2.75 -8.32
C LEU A 63 -1.76 -3.31 -8.50
N THR A 64 -1.48 -3.99 -9.62
CA THR A 64 -0.17 -4.59 -9.89
C THR A 64 0.95 -3.55 -9.92
N GLU A 65 0.70 -2.39 -10.53
CA GLU A 65 1.67 -1.28 -10.57
C GLU A 65 1.96 -0.74 -9.17
N ALA A 66 0.92 -0.52 -8.36
CA ALA A 66 1.05 -0.08 -6.97
C ALA A 66 1.79 -1.10 -6.10
N GLU A 67 1.48 -2.39 -6.24
CA GLU A 67 2.17 -3.48 -5.53
C GLU A 67 3.65 -3.58 -5.92
N THR A 68 3.98 -3.40 -7.20
CA THR A 68 5.37 -3.41 -7.68
C THR A 68 6.19 -2.27 -7.08
N ILE A 69 5.63 -1.06 -7.06
CA ILE A 69 6.28 0.11 -6.43
C ILE A 69 6.47 -0.13 -4.93
N LEU A 70 5.43 -0.64 -4.26
CA LEU A 70 5.45 -0.95 -2.84
C LEU A 70 6.52 -2.01 -2.50
N GLU A 71 6.67 -3.04 -3.31
CA GLU A 71 7.66 -4.08 -3.08
C GLU A 71 9.08 -3.52 -3.13
N VAL A 72 9.37 -2.66 -4.11
CA VAL A 72 10.67 -1.98 -4.21
C VAL A 72 10.92 -1.11 -2.99
N ALA A 73 9.94 -0.30 -2.59
CA ALA A 73 10.07 0.59 -1.43
C ALA A 73 10.27 -0.19 -0.12
N LYS A 74 9.55 -1.29 0.08
CA LYS A 74 9.72 -2.18 1.24
C LYS A 74 11.12 -2.79 1.32
N ARG A 75 11.74 -3.14 0.19
CA ARG A 75 13.13 -3.62 0.17
C ARG A 75 14.08 -2.54 0.69
N TRP A 76 13.87 -1.28 0.33
CA TRP A 76 14.68 -0.19 0.88
C TRP A 76 14.50 0.00 2.39
N VAL A 77 13.28 -0.20 2.91
CA VAL A 77 13.05 -0.18 4.36
C VAL A 77 13.83 -1.29 5.05
N VAL A 78 13.79 -2.51 4.51
CA VAL A 78 14.55 -3.64 5.05
C VAL A 78 16.06 -3.38 4.96
N ASP A 79 16.55 -2.91 3.82
CA ASP A 79 17.98 -2.63 3.60
C ASP A 79 18.50 -1.47 4.46
N GLY A 80 17.63 -0.53 4.83
CA GLY A 80 17.96 0.59 5.71
C GLY A 80 17.74 0.30 7.19
N SER A 81 17.16 -0.86 7.54
CA SER A 81 16.94 -1.23 8.93
C SER A 81 18.24 -1.66 9.61
N GLU A 82 18.36 -1.33 10.90
CA GLU A 82 19.54 -1.64 11.69
C GLU A 82 19.21 -2.68 12.76
N ARG A 83 20.15 -3.57 13.08
CA ARG A 83 20.03 -4.46 14.23
C ARG A 83 20.86 -3.91 15.38
N CYS A 84 20.19 -3.45 16.42
CA CYS A 84 20.82 -2.86 17.59
C CYS A 84 20.69 -3.80 18.79
N LEU A 85 21.74 -3.84 19.63
CA LEU A 85 21.66 -4.46 20.95
C LEU A 85 21.10 -3.42 21.92
N ILE A 86 19.91 -3.68 22.46
CA ILE A 86 19.26 -2.84 23.46
C ILE A 86 19.52 -3.45 24.83
N TRP A 87 19.97 -2.62 25.76
CA TRP A 87 20.16 -2.99 27.16
C TRP A 87 19.00 -2.48 27.99
N GLN A 88 18.49 -3.31 28.88
CA GLN A 88 17.57 -2.82 29.89
C GLN A 88 18.32 -1.89 30.86
N GLU A 89 17.85 -0.64 30.98
CA GLU A 89 18.43 0.31 31.93
C GLU A 89 18.37 -0.29 33.35
N GLY A 90 19.54 -0.41 33.99
CA GLY A 90 19.69 -0.99 35.33
C GLY A 90 20.03 -2.49 35.37
N CYS A 91 19.94 -3.21 34.25
CA CYS A 91 20.28 -4.63 34.16
C CYS A 91 21.24 -4.91 32.98
N PRO A 92 22.57 -4.67 33.12
CA PRO A 92 23.55 -4.82 32.04
C PRO A 92 23.73 -6.25 31.49
N HIS A 93 23.08 -7.25 32.09
CA HIS A 93 23.12 -8.64 31.67
C HIS A 93 21.87 -9.06 30.87
N GLU A 94 20.86 -8.19 30.80
CA GLU A 94 19.60 -8.43 30.10
C GLU A 94 19.51 -7.49 28.90
N GLY A 95 20.04 -7.95 27.77
CA GLY A 95 19.94 -7.26 26.50
C GLY A 95 19.33 -8.15 25.43
N TRP A 96 18.65 -7.55 24.46
CA TRP A 96 18.10 -8.23 23.29
C TRP A 96 18.46 -7.48 22.01
N TYR A 97 18.52 -8.21 20.90
CA TYR A 97 18.66 -7.59 19.59
C TYR A 97 17.30 -7.20 19.06
N GLU A 98 17.17 -5.94 18.65
CA GLU A 98 15.96 -5.40 18.05
C GLU A 98 16.28 -4.79 16.68
N THR A 99 15.32 -4.88 15.75
CA THR A 99 15.40 -4.15 14.50
C THR A 99 14.90 -2.74 14.74
N VAL A 100 15.78 -1.76 14.56
CA VAL A 100 15.48 -0.34 14.70
C VAL A 100 15.43 0.27 13.30
N LEU A 101 14.47 1.17 13.08
CA LEU A 101 14.41 1.96 11.87
C LEU A 101 14.99 3.35 12.17
N PRO A 102 16.09 3.75 11.54
CA PRO A 102 16.52 5.14 11.55
C PRO A 102 15.38 6.05 11.07
N TYR A 103 15.35 7.29 11.54
CA TYR A 103 14.24 8.22 11.30
C TYR A 103 13.81 8.32 9.83
N GLU A 104 14.76 8.44 8.89
CA GLU A 104 14.45 8.52 7.46
C GLU A 104 13.81 7.24 6.91
N ILE A 105 14.19 6.08 7.45
CA ILE A 105 13.64 4.78 7.09
C ILE A 105 12.25 4.59 7.70
N GLU A 106 12.03 5.10 8.92
CA GLU A 106 10.72 5.11 9.55
C GLU A 106 9.72 5.96 8.75
N LEU A 107 10.14 7.13 8.25
CA LEU A 107 9.33 7.93 7.34
C LEU A 107 8.96 7.15 6.07
N LEU A 108 9.93 6.48 5.44
CA LEU A 108 9.66 5.64 4.26
C LEU A 108 8.72 4.46 4.57
N ASP A 109 8.85 3.83 5.74
CA ASP A 109 7.95 2.75 6.18
C ASP A 109 6.51 3.25 6.32
N ASN A 110 6.32 4.46 6.85
CA ASN A 110 5.00 5.07 6.96
C ASN A 110 4.35 5.29 5.58
N GLU A 111 5.12 5.74 4.59
CA GLU A 111 4.62 5.87 3.21
C GLU A 111 4.32 4.50 2.58
N CYS A 112 5.15 3.49 2.85
CA CYS A 112 4.88 2.11 2.44
C CYS A 112 3.58 1.57 3.06
N ARG A 113 3.27 1.91 4.32
CA ARG A 113 2.01 1.53 4.97
C ARG A 113 0.81 2.19 4.31
N ALA A 114 0.90 3.47 3.97
CA ALA A 114 -0.16 4.19 3.27
C ALA A 114 -0.46 3.57 1.90
N LEU A 115 0.58 3.32 1.08
CA LEU A 115 0.44 2.65 -0.22
C LEU A 115 -0.07 1.20 -0.05
N GLY A 116 0.43 0.46 0.94
CA GLY A 116 0.01 -0.92 1.23
C GLY A 116 -1.46 -1.03 1.66
N LYS A 117 -1.98 -0.05 2.40
CA LYS A 117 -3.40 0.02 2.77
C LYS A 117 -4.29 0.22 1.54
N PHE A 118 -3.84 1.04 0.59
CA PHE A 118 -4.51 1.22 -0.70
C PHE A 118 -4.52 -0.07 -1.50
N CYS A 119 -3.37 -0.73 -1.72
CA CYS A 119 -3.31 -2.00 -2.46
C CYS A 119 -4.22 -3.05 -1.85
N SER A 120 -4.19 -3.21 -0.53
CA SER A 120 -5.02 -4.19 0.18
C SER A 120 -6.51 -3.89 0.04
N SER A 121 -6.91 -2.61 0.15
CA SER A 121 -8.31 -2.19 -0.02
C SER A 121 -8.77 -2.38 -1.48
N LEU A 122 -7.91 -2.06 -2.46
CA LEU A 122 -8.22 -2.16 -3.88
C LEU A 122 -8.39 -3.61 -4.30
N LYS A 123 -7.47 -4.48 -3.88
CA LYS A 123 -7.55 -5.91 -4.09
C LYS A 123 -8.84 -6.49 -3.53
N ALA A 124 -9.16 -6.20 -2.27
CA ALA A 124 -10.39 -6.68 -1.63
C ALA A 124 -11.65 -6.22 -2.40
N SER A 125 -11.67 -4.97 -2.87
CA SER A 125 -12.80 -4.45 -3.65
C SER A 125 -12.94 -5.12 -5.02
N LEU A 126 -11.83 -5.32 -5.73
CA LEU A 126 -11.80 -6.01 -7.03
C LEU A 126 -12.23 -7.48 -6.87
N ASP A 127 -11.74 -8.17 -5.84
CA ASP A 127 -12.13 -9.54 -5.53
C ASP A 127 -13.62 -9.65 -5.17
N LEU A 128 -14.15 -8.69 -4.39
CA LEU A 128 -15.58 -8.60 -4.08
C LEU A 128 -16.42 -8.40 -5.35
N LYS A 129 -16.01 -7.49 -6.24
CA LYS A 129 -16.69 -7.27 -7.53
C LYS A 129 -16.73 -8.56 -8.35
N SER A 130 -15.60 -9.24 -8.50
CA SER A 130 -15.52 -10.51 -9.24
C SER A 130 -16.41 -11.60 -8.61
N ALA A 131 -16.45 -11.69 -7.28
CA ALA A 131 -17.33 -12.64 -6.59
C ALA A 131 -18.81 -12.35 -6.83
N ILE A 132 -19.23 -11.08 -6.81
CA ILE A 132 -20.61 -10.67 -7.11
C ILE A 132 -20.98 -11.03 -8.57
N GLU A 133 -20.07 -10.78 -9.51
CA GLU A 133 -20.26 -11.11 -10.94
C GLU A 133 -20.43 -12.63 -11.12
N MET A 134 -19.54 -13.43 -10.52
CA MET A 134 -19.63 -14.90 -10.55
C MET A 134 -20.96 -15.43 -9.99
N ILE A 135 -21.41 -14.92 -8.84
CA ILE A 135 -22.69 -15.33 -8.24
C ILE A 135 -23.86 -14.99 -9.17
N SER A 136 -23.80 -13.84 -9.84
CA SER A 136 -24.84 -13.39 -10.77
C SER A 136 -24.92 -14.29 -12.00
N GLU A 137 -23.78 -14.74 -12.51
CA GLU A 137 -23.69 -15.66 -13.66
C GLU A 137 -24.21 -17.07 -13.33
N LEU A 138 -24.02 -17.53 -12.08
CA LEU A 138 -24.48 -18.84 -11.60
C LEU A 138 -26.00 -18.95 -11.40
N ARG A 139 -26.77 -17.86 -11.59
CA ARG A 139 -28.25 -17.80 -11.44
C ARG A 139 -28.77 -18.41 -10.12
N LEU A 140 -28.25 -17.93 -8.98
CA LEU A 140 -28.96 -17.94 -7.69
C LEU A 140 -29.70 -16.60 -7.46
#